data_AF-A0A837KDZ3-F1
#
_entry.id   AF-A0A837KDZ3-F1
#
_cell.length_a   1.000
_cell.length_b   1.000
_cell.length_c   1.000
_cell.angle_alpha   90.00
_cell.angle_beta   90.00
_cell.angle_gamma   90.00
#
_symmetry.space_group_name_H-M   'P 1'
#
loop_
_entity.id
_entity.type
_entity.pdbx_description
1 polymer ?
#
loop_
_entity_poly.entity_id
_entity_poly.type
_entity_poly.pdbx_seq_one_letter_code
_entity_poly.pdbx_strand_id
1 'polypeptide(L)'
;MGMNKRAKVLFLLLFFLGLCFIMIAYVSLIWHPALPFESKSKREVTELLGENTGTIVKLTTEENVDWYGYGPQANEASAADAMKRAVTEKGWTFIQQEGAGYFFERGKEKMIITSQMWTGNYVLFRIPAGVLEP
;
A
#
# COMPACT_ATOMS: atom_id res chain seq x y z
N MET A 1 55.34 8.22 3.56
CA MET A 1 55.15 6.93 2.86
C MET A 1 54.03 7.11 1.85
N GLY A 2 54.36 7.38 0.58
CA GLY A 2 53.36 7.70 -0.45
C GLY A 2 52.68 6.43 -0.95
N MET A 3 51.35 6.39 -0.88
CA MET A 3 50.56 5.27 -1.41
C MET A 3 50.88 5.07 -2.90
N ASN A 4 51.27 3.85 -3.29
CA ASN A 4 51.65 3.57 -4.67
C ASN A 4 50.44 3.79 -5.61
N LYS A 5 50.71 4.11 -6.89
CA LYS A 5 49.64 4.50 -7.84
C LYS A 5 48.52 3.44 -7.92
N ARG A 6 48.87 2.16 -7.80
CA ARG A 6 47.91 1.04 -7.83
C ARG A 6 47.00 1.03 -6.60
N ALA A 7 47.54 1.25 -5.40
CA ALA A 7 46.75 1.35 -4.17
C ALA A 7 45.85 2.59 -4.15
N LYS A 8 46.29 3.71 -4.74
CA LYS A 8 45.44 4.90 -4.95
C LYS A 8 44.25 4.60 -5.87
N VAL A 9 44.48 3.91 -6.98
CA VAL A 9 43.41 3.49 -7.90
C VAL A 9 42.46 2.50 -7.21
N LEU A 10 42.99 1.53 -6.46
CA LEU A 10 42.19 0.55 -5.74
C LEU A 10 41.30 1.21 -4.67
N PHE A 11 41.86 2.16 -3.92
CA PHE A 11 41.14 2.92 -2.91
C PHE A 11 40.02 3.77 -3.53
N LEU A 12 40.30 4.45 -4.65
CA LEU A 12 39.31 5.23 -5.39
C LEU A 12 38.17 4.35 -5.93
N LEU A 13 38.50 3.15 -6.44
CA LEU A 13 37.50 2.19 -6.92
C LEU A 13 36.59 1.70 -5.79
N LEU A 14 37.16 1.30 -4.65
CA LEU A 14 36.38 0.84 -3.49
C LEU A 14 35.49 1.95 -2.92
N PHE A 15 35.98 3.19 -2.90
CA PHE A 15 35.20 4.36 -2.48
C PHE A 15 34.01 4.61 -3.40
N PHE A 16 34.21 4.58 -4.72
CA PHE A 16 33.12 4.69 -5.69
C PHE A 16 32.13 3.52 -5.60
N LEU A 17 32.62 2.30 -5.39
CA LEU A 17 31.76 1.13 -5.21
C LEU A 17 30.86 1.28 -3.98
N GLY A 18 31.42 1.80 -2.87
CA GLY A 18 30.67 2.11 -1.65
C GLY A 18 29.60 3.19 -1.88
N LEU A 19 29.95 4.27 -2.60
CA LEU A 19 28.98 5.31 -2.97
C LEU A 19 27.84 4.78 -3.85
N CYS A 20 28.14 3.92 -4.82
CA CYS A 20 27.14 3.25 -5.64
C CYS A 20 26.21 2.37 -4.80
N PHE A 21 26.76 1.61 -3.84
CA PHE A 21 25.95 0.76 -2.96
C PHE A 21 25.01 1.59 -2.08
N ILE A 22 25.51 2.69 -1.51
CA ILE A 22 24.70 3.65 -0.74
C ILE A 22 23.61 4.25 -1.65
N MET A 23 23.95 4.70 -2.86
CA MET A 23 22.98 5.27 -3.81
C MET A 23 21.87 4.28 -4.16
N ILE A 24 22.19 3.02 -4.45
CA ILE A 24 21.21 1.97 -4.75
C ILE A 24 20.29 1.71 -3.55
N ALA A 25 20.85 1.65 -2.33
CA ALA A 25 20.08 1.49 -1.11
C ALA A 25 19.16 2.69 -0.83
N TYR A 26 19.60 3.92 -1.14
CA TYR A 26 18.77 5.12 -1.02
C TYR A 26 17.62 5.11 -2.03
N VAL A 27 17.87 4.70 -3.28
CA VAL A 27 16.83 4.62 -4.32
C VAL A 27 15.76 3.57 -3.93
N SER A 28 16.17 2.40 -3.44
CA SER A 28 15.22 1.35 -3.02
C SER A 28 14.37 1.75 -1.81
N LEU A 29 14.91 2.56 -0.89
CA LEU A 29 14.19 3.04 0.29
C LEU A 29 13.17 4.15 -0.03
N ILE A 30 13.47 5.02 -1.00
CA ILE A 30 12.64 6.19 -1.36
C ILE A 30 11.54 5.86 -2.37
N TRP A 31 11.69 4.81 -3.20
CA TRP A 31 10.77 4.55 -4.32
C TRP A 31 9.39 3.98 -3.97
N HIS A 32 9.15 3.62 -2.71
CA HIS A 32 7.81 3.24 -2.29
C HIS A 32 7.05 4.51 -1.90
N PRO A 33 5.89 4.81 -2.52
CA PRO A 33 5.11 5.96 -2.10
C PRO A 33 4.78 5.89 -0.61
N ALA A 34 4.57 7.05 0.00
CA ALA A 34 4.14 7.12 1.39
C ALA A 34 2.81 6.35 1.56
N LEU A 35 2.64 5.73 2.73
CA LEU A 35 1.33 5.24 3.12
C LEU A 35 0.42 6.46 3.36
N PRO A 36 -0.90 6.32 3.15
CA PRO A 36 -1.84 7.39 3.46
C PRO A 36 -2.16 7.51 4.96
N PHE A 37 -1.39 6.81 5.81
CA PHE A 37 -1.51 6.74 7.26
C PHE A 37 -0.12 6.49 7.87
N GLU A 38 0.08 6.90 9.12
CA GLU A 38 1.39 6.86 9.80
C GLU A 38 1.44 5.80 10.92
N SER A 39 0.29 5.24 11.31
CA SER A 39 0.19 4.26 12.42
C SER A 39 0.86 2.91 12.16
N LYS A 40 1.24 2.60 10.90
CA LYS A 40 1.96 1.37 10.55
C LYS A 40 3.09 1.64 9.58
N SER A 41 4.16 0.87 9.74
CA SER A 41 5.27 0.89 8.80
C SER A 41 4.91 0.16 7.49
N LYS A 42 5.58 0.53 6.40
CA LYS A 42 5.43 -0.13 5.09
C LYS A 42 5.64 -1.65 5.18
N ARG A 43 6.62 -2.07 5.98
CA ARG A 43 6.96 -3.49 6.21
C ARG A 43 5.79 -4.25 6.83
N GLU A 44 5.22 -3.71 7.91
CA GLU A 44 4.08 -4.33 8.58
C GLU A 44 2.87 -4.45 7.65
N VAL A 45 2.58 -3.43 6.84
CA VAL A 45 1.50 -3.49 5.85
C VAL A 45 1.75 -4.60 4.83
N THR A 46 2.97 -4.70 4.28
CA THR A 46 3.28 -5.75 3.31
C THR A 46 3.28 -7.16 3.91
N GLU A 47 3.69 -7.32 5.16
CA GLU A 47 3.64 -8.60 5.88
C GLU A 47 2.19 -9.03 6.10
N LEU A 48 1.34 -8.13 6.62
CA LEU A 48 -0.08 -8.39 6.85
C LEU A 48 -0.82 -8.77 5.57
N LEU A 49 -0.57 -8.08 4.46
CA LEU A 49 -1.19 -8.38 3.17
C LEU A 49 -0.61 -9.66 2.54
N GLY A 50 0.69 -9.91 2.70
CA GLY A 50 1.33 -11.14 2.24
C GLY A 50 0.74 -12.39 2.86
N GLU A 51 0.48 -12.36 4.18
CA GLU A 51 -0.14 -13.47 4.92
C GLU A 51 -1.61 -13.70 4.54
N ASN A 52 -2.29 -12.70 4.00
CA ASN A 52 -3.72 -12.70 3.71
C ASN A 52 -4.00 -12.44 2.22
N THR A 53 -3.27 -13.15 1.36
CA THR A 53 -3.38 -12.97 -0.10
C THR A 53 -4.79 -13.28 -0.59
N GLY A 54 -5.36 -12.38 -1.40
CA GLY A 54 -6.66 -12.57 -2.04
C GLY A 54 -7.87 -12.17 -1.19
N THR A 55 -7.66 -11.60 0.00
CA THR A 55 -8.73 -11.02 0.83
C THR A 55 -8.44 -9.55 1.14
N ILE A 56 -9.49 -8.80 1.50
CA ILE A 56 -9.35 -7.43 1.98
C ILE A 56 -9.06 -7.44 3.49
N VAL A 57 -8.00 -6.75 3.91
CA VAL A 57 -7.50 -6.80 5.29
C VAL A 57 -7.52 -5.41 5.90
N LYS A 58 -8.03 -5.28 7.14
CA LYS A 58 -7.97 -4.03 7.90
C LYS A 58 -6.51 -3.74 8.27
N LEU A 59 -6.02 -2.58 7.86
CA LEU A 59 -4.67 -2.12 8.13
C LEU A 59 -4.63 -1.24 9.37
N THR A 60 -5.49 -0.23 9.45
CA THR A 60 -5.54 0.69 10.59
C THR A 60 -6.86 1.45 10.65
N THR A 61 -7.08 2.16 11.76
CA THR A 61 -8.17 3.13 11.93
C THR A 61 -7.57 4.48 12.29
N GLU A 62 -7.80 5.50 11.46
CA GLU A 62 -7.36 6.88 11.71
C GLU A 62 -8.51 7.85 11.37
N GLU A 63 -8.79 8.83 12.23
CA GLU A 63 -9.76 9.90 11.96
C GLU A 63 -11.16 9.42 11.47
N ASN A 64 -11.74 8.40 12.12
CA ASN A 64 -13.02 7.77 11.76
C ASN A 64 -13.03 7.08 10.38
N VAL A 65 -11.85 6.69 9.91
CA VAL A 65 -11.67 5.94 8.68
C VAL A 65 -10.93 4.66 8.99
N ASP A 66 -11.44 3.56 8.45
CA ASP A 66 -10.73 2.31 8.40
C ASP A 66 -10.02 2.18 7.05
N TRP A 67 -8.70 2.03 7.12
CA TRP A 67 -7.89 1.72 5.96
C TRP A 67 -7.82 0.22 5.78
N TYR A 68 -8.14 -0.24 4.58
CA TYR A 68 -8.02 -1.63 4.18
C TYR A 68 -7.02 -1.78 3.03
N GLY A 69 -6.45 -2.97 2.88
CA GLY A 69 -5.56 -3.29 1.76
C GLY A 69 -5.91 -4.61 1.11
N TYR A 70 -5.48 -4.76 -0.16
CA TYR A 70 -5.56 -5.98 -0.95
C TYR A 70 -4.26 -6.18 -1.74
N GLY A 71 -3.76 -7.40 -1.77
CA GLY A 71 -2.55 -7.83 -2.50
C GLY A 71 -1.83 -8.97 -1.75
N PRO A 72 -0.59 -9.34 -2.14
CA PRO A 72 0.18 -8.85 -3.29
C PRO A 72 -0.43 -9.25 -4.65
N GLN A 73 0.08 -8.65 -5.74
CA GLN A 73 -0.38 -8.84 -7.14
C GLN A 73 -1.82 -8.38 -7.40
N ALA A 74 -2.25 -7.36 -6.65
CA ALA A 74 -3.53 -6.71 -6.90
C ALA A 74 -3.54 -6.09 -8.30
N ASN A 75 -4.60 -6.36 -9.07
CA ASN A 75 -5.04 -5.44 -10.09
C ASN A 75 -6.28 -4.71 -9.57
N GLU A 76 -6.54 -3.50 -10.08
CA GLU A 76 -7.62 -2.67 -9.55
C GLU A 76 -8.99 -3.36 -9.60
N ALA A 77 -9.24 -4.17 -10.63
CA ALA A 77 -10.48 -4.91 -10.79
C ALA A 77 -10.67 -5.98 -9.70
N SER A 78 -9.66 -6.83 -9.45
CA SER A 78 -9.74 -7.90 -8.46
C SER A 78 -9.82 -7.35 -7.04
N ALA A 79 -9.07 -6.28 -6.75
CA ALA A 79 -9.16 -5.58 -5.47
C ALA A 79 -10.55 -4.96 -5.28
N ALA A 80 -11.10 -4.30 -6.31
CA ALA A 80 -12.43 -3.71 -6.26
C ALA A 80 -13.52 -4.76 -6.06
N ASP A 81 -13.42 -5.92 -6.73
CA ASP A 81 -14.38 -7.02 -6.57
C ASP A 81 -14.34 -7.60 -5.15
N ALA A 82 -13.16 -7.81 -4.58
CA ALA A 82 -13.00 -8.25 -3.20
C ALA A 82 -13.59 -7.25 -2.20
N MET A 83 -13.31 -5.95 -2.38
CA MET A 83 -13.86 -4.88 -1.56
C MET A 83 -15.39 -4.81 -1.67
N LYS A 84 -15.94 -4.78 -2.89
CA LYS A 84 -17.39 -4.76 -3.13
C LYS A 84 -18.05 -5.93 -2.44
N ARG A 85 -17.50 -7.14 -2.59
CA ARG A 85 -18.02 -8.35 -1.92
C ARG A 85 -18.09 -8.18 -0.41
N ALA A 86 -16.98 -7.80 0.23
CA ALA A 86 -16.94 -7.60 1.68
C ALA A 86 -17.96 -6.57 2.17
N VAL A 87 -18.15 -5.48 1.42
CA VAL A 87 -19.12 -4.42 1.73
C VAL A 87 -20.55 -4.92 1.53
N THR A 88 -20.82 -5.68 0.46
CA THR A 88 -22.15 -6.26 0.21
C THR A 88 -22.54 -7.32 1.24
N GLU A 89 -21.58 -8.09 1.76
CA GLU A 89 -21.82 -9.04 2.85
C GLU A 89 -22.26 -8.36 4.16
N LYS A 90 -22.02 -7.04 4.29
CA LYS A 90 -22.49 -6.18 5.40
C LYS A 90 -23.83 -5.48 5.10
N GLY A 91 -24.51 -5.89 4.03
CA GLY A 91 -25.85 -5.40 3.66
C GLY A 91 -25.86 -4.09 2.88
N TRP A 92 -24.72 -3.62 2.40
CA TRP A 92 -24.65 -2.47 1.50
C TRP A 92 -24.87 -2.89 0.04
N THR A 93 -25.50 -2.04 -0.76
CA THR A 93 -25.72 -2.27 -2.20
C THR A 93 -24.79 -1.37 -2.99
N PHE A 94 -23.97 -1.95 -3.87
CA PHE A 94 -23.16 -1.17 -4.80
C PHE A 94 -24.04 -0.50 -5.86
N ILE A 95 -23.86 0.81 -6.06
CA ILE A 95 -24.65 1.60 -7.01
C ILE A 95 -23.85 1.90 -8.28
N GLN A 96 -22.68 2.51 -8.12
CA GLN A 96 -21.85 2.94 -9.25
C GLN A 96 -20.42 3.23 -8.82
N GLN A 97 -19.54 3.36 -9.82
CA GLN A 97 -18.16 3.78 -9.66
C GLN A 97 -17.90 5.04 -10.49
N GLU A 98 -17.24 6.03 -9.89
CA GLU A 98 -16.74 7.22 -10.56
C GLU A 98 -15.26 7.41 -10.23
N GLY A 99 -14.39 7.18 -11.22
CA GLY A 99 -12.94 7.17 -11.00
C GLY A 99 -12.54 6.14 -9.95
N ALA A 100 -11.89 6.60 -8.87
CA ALA A 100 -11.50 5.77 -7.74
C ALA A 100 -12.58 5.68 -6.64
N GLY A 101 -13.73 6.34 -6.81
CA GLY A 101 -14.84 6.34 -5.86
C GLY A 101 -15.89 5.28 -6.16
N TYR A 102 -16.30 4.53 -5.14
CA TYR A 102 -17.33 3.50 -5.19
C TYR A 102 -18.49 3.89 -4.29
N PHE A 103 -19.68 4.00 -4.87
CA PHE A 103 -20.88 4.45 -4.19
C PHE A 103 -21.72 3.26 -3.74
N PHE A 104 -22.12 3.28 -2.48
CA PHE A 104 -22.92 2.25 -1.84
C PHE A 104 -24.12 2.85 -1.12
N GLU A 105 -25.21 2.09 -1.03
CA GLU A 105 -26.42 2.47 -0.27
C GLU A 105 -26.92 1.35 0.62
N ARG A 106 -27.49 1.72 1.77
CA ARG A 106 -28.19 0.81 2.68
C ARG A 106 -29.42 1.50 3.24
N GLY A 107 -30.58 1.23 2.66
CA GLY A 107 -31.81 1.95 2.98
C GLY A 107 -31.71 3.42 2.58
N LYS A 108 -31.63 4.34 3.57
CA LYS A 108 -31.44 5.78 3.34
C LYS A 108 -29.99 6.23 3.51
N GLU A 109 -29.10 5.35 3.97
CA GLU A 109 -27.70 5.65 4.17
C GLU A 109 -26.95 5.55 2.84
N LYS A 110 -26.04 6.50 2.60
CA LYS A 110 -25.13 6.51 1.46
C LYS A 110 -23.70 6.51 1.94
N MET A 111 -22.84 5.79 1.25
CA MET A 111 -21.43 5.67 1.56
C MET A 111 -20.60 5.75 0.29
N ILE A 112 -19.43 6.36 0.42
CA ILE A 112 -18.41 6.40 -0.63
C ILE A 112 -17.15 5.75 -0.08
N ILE A 113 -16.63 4.76 -0.79
CA ILE A 113 -15.32 4.15 -0.56
C ILE A 113 -14.39 4.64 -1.66
N THR A 114 -13.17 5.03 -1.34
CA THR A 114 -12.18 5.38 -2.36
C THR A 114 -11.04 4.39 -2.38
N SER A 115 -10.57 4.02 -3.57
CA SER A 115 -9.36 3.21 -3.75
C SER A 115 -8.15 4.08 -4.11
N GLN A 116 -6.96 3.56 -3.84
CA GLN A 116 -5.72 4.09 -4.40
C GLN A 116 -4.71 2.96 -4.58
N MET A 117 -4.00 2.97 -5.70
CA MET A 117 -2.82 2.12 -5.88
C MET A 117 -1.72 2.64 -4.95
N TRP A 118 -1.16 1.79 -4.09
CA TRP A 118 -0.05 2.17 -3.23
C TRP A 118 1.26 1.78 -3.90
N THR A 119 1.62 0.51 -3.88
CA THR A 119 2.66 0.01 -4.80
C THR A 119 1.94 -0.61 -5.99
N GLY A 120 2.61 -0.80 -7.13
CA GLY A 120 2.00 -1.51 -8.28
C GLY A 120 1.52 -2.94 -7.99
N ASN A 121 1.63 -3.42 -6.75
CA ASN A 121 1.18 -4.72 -6.28
C ASN A 121 0.09 -4.65 -5.20
N TYR A 122 -0.25 -3.47 -4.66
CA TYR A 122 -1.19 -3.30 -3.55
C TYR A 122 -2.18 -2.18 -3.83
N VAL A 123 -3.45 -2.45 -3.59
CA VAL A 123 -4.52 -1.44 -3.61
C VAL A 123 -4.99 -1.20 -2.18
N LEU A 124 -5.10 0.06 -1.80
CA LEU A 124 -5.61 0.49 -0.50
C LEU A 124 -7.01 1.08 -0.66
N PHE A 125 -7.86 0.86 0.33
CA PHE A 125 -9.22 1.38 0.38
C PHE A 125 -9.43 2.23 1.62
N ARG A 126 -10.03 3.39 1.41
CA ARG A 126 -10.50 4.28 2.47
C ARG A 126 -11.98 4.00 2.72
N ILE A 127 -12.31 3.39 3.85
CA ILE A 127 -13.69 3.00 4.20
C ILE A 127 -14.08 3.73 5.48
N PRO A 128 -15.31 4.28 5.62
CA PRO A 128 -15.76 4.81 6.90
C PRO A 128 -15.64 3.78 8.02
N ALA A 129 -15.22 4.21 9.21
CA ALA A 129 -15.00 3.31 10.33
C ALA A 129 -16.27 2.52 10.72
N GLY A 130 -16.09 1.26 11.09
CA GLY A 130 -17.19 0.41 11.57
C GLY A 130 -18.06 -0.22 10.48
N VAL A 131 -17.79 0.04 9.20
CA VAL A 131 -18.58 -0.52 8.07
C VAL A 131 -18.38 -2.02 7.91
N LEU A 132 -17.13 -2.49 8.01
CA LEU A 132 -16.77 -3.89 7.84
C LEU A 132 -16.48 -4.61 9.18
N GLU A 133 -16.63 -3.91 10.31
CA GLU A 133 -16.47 -4.52 11.63
C GLU A 133 -17.58 -5.57 11.87
N PRO A 134 -17.29 -6.66 12.60
CA PRO A 134 -18.27 -7.67 12.98
C PRO A 134 -19.38 -7.11 13.88
#